data_AF-A0A9X4EQR8-F1
#
_entry.id   AF-A0A9X4EQR8-F1
#
_cell.length_a   1.000
_cell.length_b   1.000
_cell.length_c   1.000
_cell.angle_alpha   90.00
_cell.angle_beta   90.00
_cell.angle_gamma   90.00
#
_symmetry.space_group_name_H-M   'P 1'
#
loop_
_entity.id
_entity.type
_entity.pdbx_description
1 polymer ?
#
loop_
_entity_poly.entity_id
_entity_poly.type
_entity_poly.pdbx_seq_one_letter_code
_entity_poly.pdbx_strand_id
1 'polypeptide(L)'
;MKVIINILGFLFPVIMYAQNTINTVGGSASMSNATFEWSIGETTVITTNTSANIHVTHGLLQPIKTVMISCITSSTPLNGEIDVPVDTNIEWIAIDNALGYYVSIGTTSGGTDIVNNELVTGTSYSLTNHFPNGSTIYMSIVPFNSVGNAIGCSEIIFTTEKLYNETKYGISPNGDGINDFWIIGNIEKYPENIVSIYNRWGDLIFQTKGYNNQSKVFNGRANKLNSIGGGELPSGTYFFLIKNIPKNHQLKKRQGFLVLKR
;
A
#
# COMPACT_ATOMS: atom_id res chain seq x y z
N MET A 1 62.07 66.14 -62.30
CA MET A 1 60.81 66.39 -63.04
C MET A 1 59.67 66.07 -62.07
N LYS A 2 58.97 67.10 -61.59
CA LYS A 2 57.85 66.98 -60.63
C LYS A 2 56.59 66.66 -61.43
N VAL A 3 55.96 65.53 -61.17
CA VAL A 3 54.60 65.24 -61.67
C VAL A 3 53.71 65.20 -60.43
N ILE A 4 52.91 66.25 -60.27
CA ILE A 4 51.86 66.35 -59.25
C ILE A 4 50.59 65.82 -59.89
N ILE A 5 50.09 64.68 -59.43
CA ILE A 5 48.78 64.15 -59.80
C ILE A 5 47.91 64.22 -58.54
N ASN A 6 46.97 65.16 -58.54
CA ASN A 6 45.90 65.25 -57.55
C ASN A 6 44.88 64.16 -57.84
N ILE A 7 44.74 63.17 -56.95
CA ILE A 7 43.60 62.24 -56.97
C ILE A 7 42.71 62.56 -55.77
N LEU A 8 41.51 62.96 -56.13
CA LEU A 8 40.37 63.35 -55.31
C LEU A 8 40.01 62.22 -54.31
N GLY A 9 39.91 62.55 -53.03
CA GLY A 9 39.55 61.60 -51.98
C GLY A 9 38.13 61.09 -52.16
N PHE A 10 37.98 59.78 -52.37
CA PHE A 10 36.72 59.07 -52.23
C PHE A 10 36.62 58.51 -50.81
N LEU A 11 35.59 58.94 -50.08
CA LEU A 11 35.12 58.31 -48.84
C LEU A 11 34.69 56.87 -49.18
N PHE A 12 35.43 55.88 -48.68
CA PHE A 12 34.94 54.50 -48.68
C PHE A 12 33.92 54.34 -47.55
N PRO A 13 32.66 53.95 -47.84
CA PRO A 13 31.75 53.55 -46.77
C PRO A 13 32.28 52.25 -46.15
N VAL A 14 32.23 52.18 -44.82
CA VAL A 14 32.39 50.93 -44.06
C VAL A 14 31.36 49.94 -44.59
N ILE A 15 31.82 48.91 -45.31
CA ILE A 15 30.96 47.77 -45.63
C ILE A 15 30.81 46.97 -44.34
N MET A 16 29.68 47.17 -43.66
CA MET A 16 29.17 46.16 -42.74
C MET A 16 28.95 44.88 -43.56
N TYR A 17 29.48 43.75 -43.09
CA TYR A 17 28.97 42.47 -43.55
C TYR A 17 27.48 42.42 -43.21
N ALA A 18 26.63 42.51 -44.23
CA ALA A 18 25.24 42.11 -44.09
C ALA A 18 25.26 40.64 -43.66
N GLN A 19 24.67 40.33 -42.51
CA GLN A 19 24.30 38.96 -42.22
C GLN A 19 23.31 38.54 -43.31
N ASN A 20 23.70 37.58 -44.13
CA ASN A 20 22.79 36.92 -45.04
C ASN A 20 21.75 36.17 -44.21
N THR A 21 20.57 36.76 -44.01
CA THR A 21 19.39 35.95 -43.66
C THR A 21 18.99 35.18 -44.90
N ILE A 22 19.35 33.90 -44.92
CA ILE A 22 18.83 32.91 -45.86
C ILE A 22 17.30 32.93 -45.73
N ASN A 23 16.64 33.23 -46.84
CA ASN A 23 15.19 33.24 -47.06
C ASN A 23 14.30 32.75 -45.89
N THR A 24 13.67 33.66 -45.16
CA THR A 24 12.44 33.31 -44.45
C THR A 24 11.37 33.03 -45.50
N VAL A 25 11.13 31.75 -45.81
CA VAL A 25 9.98 31.35 -46.60
C VAL A 25 8.80 31.32 -45.63
N GLY A 26 8.02 32.40 -45.67
CA GLY A 26 6.74 32.47 -44.99
C GLY A 26 5.59 32.46 -45.99
N GLY A 27 4.43 31.98 -45.55
CA GLY A 27 3.22 31.94 -46.35
C GLY A 27 1.98 31.93 -45.47
N SER A 28 0.85 32.28 -46.06
CA SER A 28 -0.46 32.21 -45.42
C SER A 28 -1.45 31.51 -46.34
N ALA A 29 -2.28 30.62 -45.80
CA ALA A 29 -3.38 30.02 -46.54
C ALA A 29 -4.66 30.06 -45.70
N SER A 30 -5.78 30.40 -46.34
CA SER A 30 -7.10 30.36 -45.70
C SER A 30 -7.86 29.14 -46.17
N MET A 31 -8.30 28.30 -45.24
CA MET A 31 -9.18 27.16 -45.50
C MET A 31 -10.34 27.20 -44.52
N SER A 32 -11.57 27.13 -45.04
CA SER A 32 -12.81 26.98 -44.26
C SER A 32 -12.87 27.81 -42.98
N ASN A 33 -12.74 29.14 -43.13
CA ASN A 33 -12.84 30.14 -42.06
C ASN A 33 -11.66 30.22 -41.07
N ALA A 34 -10.53 29.57 -41.36
CA ALA A 34 -9.29 29.71 -40.62
C ALA A 34 -8.12 30.10 -41.53
N THR A 35 -7.30 31.06 -41.08
CA THR A 35 -6.07 31.47 -41.76
C THR A 35 -4.88 30.89 -41.02
N PHE A 36 -4.04 30.18 -41.75
CA PHE A 36 -2.82 29.54 -41.25
C PHE A 36 -1.64 30.30 -41.81
N GLU A 37 -0.73 30.75 -40.95
CA GLU A 37 0.54 31.35 -41.34
C GLU A 37 1.71 30.48 -40.87
N TRP A 38 2.78 30.46 -41.65
CA TRP A 38 4.03 29.81 -41.26
C TRP A 38 5.24 30.62 -41.71
N SER A 39 6.37 30.40 -41.04
CA SER A 39 7.70 30.87 -41.43
C SER A 39 8.72 29.82 -41.01
N ILE A 40 9.73 29.59 -41.85
CA ILE A 40 10.91 28.79 -41.52
C ILE A 40 12.16 29.66 -41.69
N GLY A 41 12.80 29.99 -40.56
CA GLY A 41 14.02 30.79 -40.45
C GLY A 41 14.35 31.17 -38.99
N GLU A 42 15.64 31.32 -38.67
CA GLU A 42 16.18 31.54 -37.32
C GLU A 42 15.71 32.88 -36.69
N THR A 43 15.31 32.84 -35.41
CA THR A 43 14.76 34.00 -34.67
C THR A 43 15.87 34.99 -34.29
N THR A 44 15.76 36.24 -34.74
CA THR A 44 16.57 37.37 -34.23
C THR A 44 15.75 38.18 -33.23
N VAL A 45 16.36 38.55 -32.10
CA VAL A 45 15.71 39.27 -30.99
C VAL A 45 15.48 40.73 -31.37
N ILE A 46 14.22 41.19 -31.28
CA ILE A 46 13.88 42.62 -31.36
C ILE A 46 13.03 42.98 -30.13
N THR A 47 13.43 44.05 -29.44
CA THR A 47 12.86 44.57 -28.20
C THR A 47 11.36 44.90 -28.32
N THR A 48 10.57 44.54 -27.30
CA THR A 48 9.12 44.70 -27.24
C THR A 48 8.69 46.11 -26.81
N ASN A 49 7.73 46.70 -27.53
CA ASN A 49 6.93 47.83 -27.06
C ASN A 49 5.50 47.33 -26.78
N THR A 50 4.95 47.70 -25.62
CA THR A 50 3.62 47.28 -25.17
C THR A 50 2.54 48.29 -25.56
N SER A 51 1.50 47.82 -26.26
CA SER A 51 0.23 48.55 -26.43
C SER A 51 -0.94 47.57 -26.52
N ALA A 52 -1.96 47.80 -25.69
CA ALA A 52 -3.33 47.26 -25.79
C ALA A 52 -3.48 45.73 -25.98
N ASN A 53 -3.21 44.97 -24.91
CA ASN A 53 -3.70 43.59 -24.72
C ASN A 53 -3.25 42.51 -25.72
N ILE A 54 -2.15 42.71 -26.44
CA ILE A 54 -1.55 41.66 -27.27
C ILE A 54 -0.18 41.28 -26.71
N HIS A 55 -0.07 40.03 -26.23
CA HIS A 55 1.20 39.37 -25.95
C HIS A 55 1.58 38.53 -27.17
N VAL A 56 2.59 38.97 -27.93
CA VAL A 56 3.17 38.14 -29.00
C VAL A 56 4.48 37.54 -28.50
N THR A 57 4.51 36.24 -28.29
CA THR A 57 5.74 35.48 -28.03
C THR A 57 6.17 34.78 -29.32
N HIS A 58 7.36 35.09 -29.84
CA HIS A 58 7.96 34.31 -30.91
C HIS A 58 9.07 33.43 -30.36
N GLY A 59 8.75 32.15 -30.22
CA GLY A 59 9.64 31.05 -29.89
C GLY A 59 8.88 29.75 -30.11
N LEU A 60 9.59 28.63 -30.29
CA LEU A 60 8.96 27.33 -30.04
C LEU A 60 8.55 27.33 -28.57
N LEU A 61 7.24 27.42 -28.30
CA LEU A 61 6.72 26.78 -27.10
C LEU A 61 7.19 25.33 -27.21
N GLN A 62 8.26 24.96 -26.49
CA GLN A 62 8.50 23.55 -26.24
C GLN A 62 7.21 23.07 -25.58
N PRO A 63 6.49 22.10 -26.17
CA PRO A 63 5.36 21.53 -25.46
C PRO A 63 5.91 21.10 -24.10
N ILE A 64 5.37 21.66 -23.01
CA ILE A 64 5.66 21.17 -21.68
C ILE A 64 5.39 19.67 -21.76
N LYS A 65 6.44 18.86 -21.61
CA LYS A 65 6.33 17.41 -21.60
C LYS A 65 5.63 17.06 -20.29
N THR A 66 4.31 17.06 -20.35
CA THR A 66 3.44 16.62 -19.29
C THR A 66 3.65 15.12 -19.12
N VAL A 67 4.42 14.73 -18.10
CA VAL A 67 4.65 13.33 -17.78
C VAL A 67 3.46 12.83 -16.97
N MET A 68 2.58 12.10 -17.65
CA MET A 68 1.53 11.34 -16.99
C MET A 68 2.16 10.32 -16.05
N ILE A 69 1.57 10.16 -14.88
CA ILE A 69 2.07 9.24 -13.86
C ILE A 69 1.48 7.84 -14.07
N SER A 70 2.32 6.83 -13.91
CA SER A 70 1.92 5.42 -14.00
C SER A 70 1.44 4.89 -12.64
N CYS A 71 0.59 3.87 -12.68
CA CYS A 71 0.18 3.14 -11.48
C CYS A 71 1.35 2.36 -10.86
N ILE A 72 1.20 1.99 -9.58
CA ILE A 72 2.14 1.10 -8.90
C ILE A 72 2.15 -0.29 -9.54
N THR A 73 3.30 -0.97 -9.49
CA THR A 73 3.48 -2.30 -10.07
C THR A 73 3.54 -3.42 -9.04
N SER A 74 3.79 -3.08 -7.77
CA SER A 74 3.90 -4.04 -6.68
C SER A 74 3.59 -3.39 -5.33
N SER A 75 3.04 -4.20 -4.43
CA SER A 75 2.72 -3.86 -3.06
C SER A 75 2.90 -5.07 -2.15
N THR A 76 2.97 -4.82 -0.85
CA THR A 76 2.72 -5.79 0.21
C THR A 76 1.46 -5.33 0.96
N PRO A 77 0.45 -6.19 1.15
CA PRO A 77 0.27 -7.51 0.54
C PRO A 77 0.24 -7.49 -0.99
N LEU A 78 0.60 -8.63 -1.60
CA LEU A 78 0.54 -8.83 -3.06
C LEU A 78 -0.91 -9.07 -3.52
N ASN A 79 -1.18 -8.74 -4.78
CA ASN A 79 -2.47 -9.07 -5.38
C ASN A 79 -2.64 -10.60 -5.48
N GLY A 80 -3.76 -11.11 -4.98
CA GLY A 80 -4.08 -12.52 -4.84
C GLY A 80 -3.53 -13.20 -3.57
N GLU A 81 -2.85 -12.47 -2.68
CA GLU A 81 -2.29 -13.06 -1.46
C GLU A 81 -3.39 -13.54 -0.51
N ILE A 82 -3.13 -14.65 0.18
CA ILE A 82 -4.06 -15.27 1.15
C ILE A 82 -3.36 -15.44 2.50
N ASP A 83 -4.14 -15.61 3.57
CA ASP A 83 -3.65 -15.73 4.94
C ASP A 83 -2.80 -14.53 5.39
N VAL A 84 -3.13 -13.35 4.88
CA VAL A 84 -2.47 -12.10 5.24
C VAL A 84 -2.81 -11.73 6.69
N PRO A 85 -1.84 -11.46 7.57
CA PRO A 85 -2.12 -11.05 8.94
C PRO A 85 -3.04 -9.83 9.00
N VAL A 86 -4.01 -9.83 9.94
CA VAL A 86 -4.96 -8.71 10.08
C VAL A 86 -4.29 -7.39 10.48
N ASP A 87 -3.04 -7.44 10.95
CA ASP A 87 -2.23 -6.29 11.38
C ASP A 87 -1.09 -5.98 10.41
N THR A 88 -1.17 -6.51 9.19
CA THR A 88 -0.14 -6.23 8.19
C THR A 88 -0.10 -4.73 7.88
N ASN A 89 1.12 -4.22 7.73
CA ASN A 89 1.31 -2.93 7.09
C ASN A 89 1.12 -3.08 5.59
N ILE A 90 0.74 -1.97 4.96
CA ILE A 90 0.68 -1.86 3.50
C ILE A 90 1.91 -1.12 3.05
N GLU A 91 2.65 -1.67 2.09
CA GLU A 91 3.81 -1.00 1.49
C GLU A 91 3.78 -1.16 -0.03
N TRP A 92 4.41 -0.24 -0.75
CA TRP A 92 4.49 -0.30 -2.22
C TRP A 92 5.82 0.26 -2.72
N ILE A 93 6.13 -0.01 -3.99
CA ILE A 93 7.32 0.56 -4.62
C ILE A 93 7.06 2.02 -5.01
N ALA A 94 8.02 2.89 -4.71
CA ALA A 94 7.98 4.29 -5.11
C ALA A 94 7.84 4.43 -6.64
N ILE A 95 7.08 5.41 -7.09
CA ILE A 95 6.94 5.76 -8.50
C ILE A 95 7.67 7.06 -8.74
N ASP A 96 8.55 7.07 -9.73
CA ASP A 96 9.30 8.26 -10.10
C ASP A 96 8.33 9.40 -10.46
N ASN A 97 8.63 10.59 -9.94
CA ASN A 97 7.82 11.81 -10.06
C ASN A 97 6.47 11.78 -9.33
N ALA A 98 6.19 10.79 -8.47
CA ALA A 98 5.03 10.87 -7.56
C ALA A 98 5.27 11.94 -6.48
N LEU A 99 4.29 12.82 -6.28
CA LEU A 99 4.25 13.72 -5.12
C LEU A 99 3.58 13.06 -3.91
N GLY A 100 2.80 12.01 -4.14
CA GLY A 100 2.14 11.22 -3.12
C GLY A 100 1.17 10.22 -3.73
N TYR A 101 0.39 9.59 -2.87
CA TYR A 101 -0.54 8.52 -3.19
C TYR A 101 -1.87 8.74 -2.47
N TYR A 102 -2.97 8.45 -3.15
CA TYR A 102 -4.27 8.27 -2.52
C TYR A 102 -4.51 6.79 -2.27
N VAL A 103 -4.78 6.44 -1.01
CA VAL A 103 -5.03 5.06 -0.58
C VAL A 103 -6.51 4.91 -0.24
N SER A 104 -7.16 3.93 -0.87
CA SER A 104 -8.55 3.55 -0.61
C SER A 104 -8.63 2.06 -0.37
N ILE A 105 -9.38 1.64 0.64
CA ILE A 105 -9.46 0.25 1.08
C ILE A 105 -10.91 -0.08 1.48
N GLY A 106 -11.42 -1.20 1.01
CA GLY A 106 -12.72 -1.71 1.40
C GLY A 106 -12.83 -3.23 1.40
N THR A 107 -14.00 -3.70 1.83
CA THR A 107 -14.36 -5.13 1.86
C THR A 107 -15.13 -5.58 0.61
N THR A 108 -15.44 -4.67 -0.30
CA THR A 108 -16.04 -4.91 -1.62
C THR A 108 -15.24 -4.20 -2.71
N SER A 109 -15.36 -4.63 -3.96
CA SER A 109 -14.71 -3.95 -5.10
C SER A 109 -15.18 -2.50 -5.21
N GLY A 110 -14.22 -1.56 -5.31
CA GLY A 110 -14.45 -0.12 -5.24
C GLY A 110 -14.85 0.42 -3.86
N GLY A 111 -14.86 -0.43 -2.83
CA GLY A 111 -15.25 -0.08 -1.48
C GLY A 111 -14.22 0.82 -0.78
N THR A 112 -14.71 1.61 0.17
CA THR A 112 -13.91 2.57 0.97
C THR A 112 -14.28 2.53 2.45
N ASP A 113 -14.91 1.43 2.90
CA ASP A 113 -15.41 1.26 4.27
C ASP A 113 -14.29 1.15 5.33
N ILE A 114 -13.06 0.86 4.92
CA ILE A 114 -11.89 0.80 5.81
C ILE A 114 -11.05 2.08 5.72
N VAL A 115 -10.71 2.50 4.50
CA VAL A 115 -9.97 3.74 4.22
C VAL A 115 -10.56 4.40 2.98
N ASN A 116 -10.77 5.72 3.04
CA ASN A 116 -11.38 6.48 1.96
C ASN A 116 -10.49 7.61 1.48
N ASN A 117 -9.76 7.38 0.39
CA ASN A 117 -8.96 8.38 -0.33
C ASN A 117 -7.97 9.14 0.58
N GLU A 118 -7.25 8.40 1.41
CA GLU A 118 -6.27 8.95 2.35
C GLU A 118 -5.00 9.37 1.63
N LEU A 119 -4.49 10.57 1.94
CA LEU A 119 -3.28 11.10 1.33
C LEU A 119 -2.03 10.59 2.05
N VAL A 120 -1.14 9.91 1.32
CA VAL A 120 0.12 9.37 1.84
C VAL A 120 1.30 9.91 1.02
N THR A 121 2.29 10.50 1.68
CA THR A 121 3.52 11.02 1.03
C THR A 121 4.68 10.03 1.04
N GLY A 122 4.57 8.96 1.83
CA GLY A 122 5.53 7.85 1.84
C GLY A 122 5.10 6.69 0.94
N THR A 123 5.77 5.55 1.09
CA THR A 123 5.48 4.30 0.37
C THR A 123 4.92 3.21 1.29
N SER A 124 4.33 3.63 2.40
CA SER A 124 3.76 2.73 3.40
C SER A 124 2.54 3.36 4.06
N TYR A 125 1.56 2.54 4.41
CA TYR A 125 0.38 2.92 5.16
C TYR A 125 0.11 1.89 6.26
N SER A 126 -0.08 2.39 7.48
CA SER A 126 -0.48 1.59 8.63
C SER A 126 -1.89 1.99 9.03
N LEU A 127 -2.77 1.00 9.18
CA LEU A 127 -4.14 1.24 9.61
C LEU A 127 -4.17 1.70 11.07
N THR A 128 -5.15 2.53 11.42
CA THR A 128 -5.44 2.86 12.82
C THR A 128 -6.03 1.66 13.57
N ASN A 129 -6.78 0.82 12.86
CA ASN A 129 -7.39 -0.42 13.35
C ASN A 129 -6.83 -1.63 12.59
N HIS A 130 -7.40 -2.80 12.82
CA HIS A 130 -6.96 -4.06 12.23
C HIS A 130 -7.90 -4.38 11.05
N PHE A 131 -7.44 -5.11 10.04
CA PHE A 131 -8.32 -5.54 8.96
C PHE A 131 -9.41 -6.50 9.47
N PRO A 132 -10.58 -6.53 8.80
CA PRO A 132 -11.60 -7.54 9.07
C PRO A 132 -11.05 -8.95 8.93
N ASN A 133 -11.50 -9.80 9.85
CA ASN A 133 -11.03 -11.17 9.98
C ASN A 133 -11.55 -12.08 8.85
N GLY A 134 -10.67 -12.89 8.23
CA GLY A 134 -11.03 -13.88 7.21
C GLY A 134 -11.81 -13.30 6.03
N SER A 135 -11.50 -12.06 5.66
CA SER A 135 -12.24 -11.26 4.69
C SER A 135 -11.38 -10.95 3.47
N THR A 136 -12.02 -10.83 2.31
CA THR A 136 -11.35 -10.34 1.09
C THR A 136 -11.35 -8.82 1.11
N ILE A 137 -10.17 -8.25 0.92
CA ILE A 137 -9.90 -6.82 0.94
C ILE A 137 -9.59 -6.35 -0.48
N TYR A 138 -10.17 -5.21 -0.84
CA TYR A 138 -9.97 -4.52 -2.10
C TYR A 138 -9.27 -3.20 -1.80
N MET A 139 -8.09 -3.00 -2.40
CA MET A 139 -7.24 -1.85 -2.16
C MET A 139 -6.91 -1.15 -3.47
N SER A 140 -6.97 0.17 -3.46
CA SER A 140 -6.53 1.02 -4.56
C SER A 140 -5.49 2.01 -4.07
N ILE A 141 -4.35 2.06 -4.76
CA ILE A 141 -3.27 3.01 -4.50
C ILE A 141 -3.05 3.80 -5.79
N VAL A 142 -3.44 5.07 -5.76
CA VAL A 142 -3.40 5.95 -6.93
C VAL A 142 -2.32 7.02 -6.71
N PRO A 143 -1.14 6.91 -7.37
CA PRO A 143 -0.14 7.95 -7.32
C PRO A 143 -0.61 9.22 -8.05
N PHE A 144 -0.14 10.38 -7.60
CA PHE A 144 -0.38 11.65 -8.28
C PHE A 144 0.88 12.52 -8.34
N ASN A 145 0.91 13.43 -9.31
CA ASN A 145 1.94 14.46 -9.44
C ASN A 145 1.32 15.82 -9.79
N SER A 146 2.14 16.79 -10.19
CA SER A 146 1.69 18.13 -10.58
C SER A 146 0.79 18.15 -11.82
N VAL A 147 0.76 17.08 -12.61
CA VAL A 147 -0.12 16.92 -13.78
C VAL A 147 -1.49 16.41 -13.34
N GLY A 148 -1.51 15.43 -12.44
CA GLY A 148 -2.74 14.82 -11.94
C GLY A 148 -2.52 13.40 -11.43
N ASN A 149 -3.62 12.66 -11.32
CA ASN A 149 -3.65 11.30 -10.80
C ASN A 149 -3.36 10.28 -11.89
N ALA A 150 -2.77 9.14 -11.53
CA ALA A 150 -2.70 7.98 -12.41
C ALA A 150 -4.12 7.50 -12.75
N ILE A 151 -4.32 7.08 -13.99
CA ILE A 151 -5.62 6.61 -14.50
C ILE A 151 -5.50 5.12 -14.83
N GLY A 152 -6.57 4.36 -14.55
CA GLY A 152 -6.64 2.94 -14.90
C GLY A 152 -5.86 2.01 -13.96
N CYS A 153 -5.63 2.43 -12.72
CA CYS A 153 -5.00 1.57 -11.71
C CYS A 153 -5.97 0.48 -11.29
N SER A 154 -5.53 -0.77 -11.45
CA SER A 154 -6.27 -1.93 -10.96
C SER A 154 -6.25 -2.01 -9.44
N GLU A 155 -7.30 -2.60 -8.87
CA GLU A 155 -7.32 -2.93 -7.45
C GLU A 155 -6.35 -4.07 -7.14
N ILE A 156 -5.73 -3.97 -5.95
CA ILE A 156 -4.99 -5.05 -5.31
C ILE A 156 -5.98 -5.76 -4.38
N ILE A 157 -6.13 -7.06 -4.57
CA ILE A 157 -7.11 -7.87 -3.85
C ILE A 157 -6.35 -8.90 -3.04
N PHE A 158 -6.58 -9.00 -1.73
CA PHE A 158 -5.97 -10.03 -0.90
C PHE A 158 -6.96 -10.52 0.15
N THR A 159 -6.72 -11.71 0.71
CA THR A 159 -7.57 -12.28 1.75
C THR A 159 -6.83 -12.32 3.08
N THR A 160 -7.43 -11.69 4.09
CA THR A 160 -6.89 -11.73 5.44
C THR A 160 -7.03 -13.10 6.05
N GLU A 161 -6.14 -13.41 6.98
CA GLU A 161 -6.22 -14.63 7.73
C GLU A 161 -7.50 -14.71 8.54
N LYS A 162 -7.97 -15.93 8.71
CA LYS A 162 -9.10 -16.21 9.59
C LYS A 162 -8.60 -16.56 10.99
N LEU A 163 -8.72 -15.59 11.90
CA LEU A 163 -8.61 -15.75 13.34
C LEU A 163 -9.86 -16.49 13.85
N TYR A 164 -9.71 -17.76 14.20
CA TYR A 164 -10.78 -18.53 14.81
C TYR A 164 -10.74 -18.36 16.33
N ASN A 165 -11.88 -17.91 16.89
CA ASN A 165 -12.27 -17.77 18.30
C ASN A 165 -11.22 -17.21 19.26
N GLU A 166 -11.52 -16.09 19.92
CA GLU A 166 -10.65 -15.59 20.98
C GLU A 166 -10.37 -16.65 22.06
N THR A 167 -9.09 -16.79 22.44
CA THR A 167 -8.72 -17.67 23.55
C THR A 167 -9.31 -17.11 24.84
N LYS A 168 -10.17 -17.88 25.50
CA LYS A 168 -10.68 -17.56 26.83
C LYS A 168 -9.91 -18.35 27.87
N TYR A 169 -9.51 -17.72 28.97
CA TYR A 169 -8.76 -18.38 30.06
C TYR A 169 -9.67 -18.78 31.23
N GLY A 170 -10.95 -19.05 30.92
CA GLY A 170 -11.94 -19.55 31.86
C GLY A 170 -12.91 -20.50 31.16
N ILE A 171 -13.30 -21.57 31.84
CA ILE A 171 -14.30 -22.54 31.38
C ILE A 171 -15.36 -22.78 32.45
N SER A 172 -16.57 -23.08 31.98
CA SER A 172 -17.73 -23.45 32.79
C SER A 172 -18.36 -24.74 32.27
N PRO A 173 -17.80 -25.92 32.60
CA PRO A 173 -18.32 -27.21 32.11
C PRO A 173 -19.59 -27.61 32.88
N ASN A 174 -20.70 -26.92 32.62
CA ASN A 174 -22.02 -27.11 33.22
C ASN A 174 -23.07 -27.62 32.21
N GLY A 175 -22.72 -27.72 30.92
CA GLY A 175 -23.57 -28.25 29.87
C GLY A 175 -24.55 -27.23 29.26
N ASP A 176 -24.33 -25.93 29.47
CA ASP A 176 -25.17 -24.87 28.90
C ASP A 176 -24.77 -24.44 27.48
N GLY A 177 -23.71 -25.04 26.92
CA GLY A 177 -23.16 -24.73 25.60
C GLY A 177 -22.19 -23.53 25.59
N ILE A 178 -21.97 -22.87 26.73
CA ILE A 178 -21.17 -21.66 26.85
C ILE A 178 -19.89 -21.96 27.65
N ASN A 179 -18.74 -21.88 26.97
CA ASN A 179 -17.42 -22.16 27.56
C ASN A 179 -17.32 -23.54 28.26
N ASP A 180 -18.08 -24.53 27.82
CA ASP A 180 -18.06 -25.90 28.36
C ASP A 180 -16.70 -26.60 28.21
N PHE A 181 -15.91 -26.15 27.23
CA PHE A 181 -14.54 -26.58 27.01
C PHE A 181 -13.65 -25.39 26.69
N TRP A 182 -12.34 -25.60 26.84
CA TRP A 182 -11.38 -24.54 26.64
C TRP A 182 -11.15 -24.29 25.15
N ILE A 183 -11.56 -23.12 24.67
CA ILE A 183 -11.29 -22.70 23.30
C ILE A 183 -9.95 -21.98 23.27
N ILE A 184 -9.02 -22.49 22.47
CA ILE A 184 -7.71 -21.89 22.21
C ILE A 184 -7.72 -21.34 20.79
N GLY A 185 -7.68 -20.03 20.67
CA GLY A 185 -7.76 -19.36 19.36
C GLY A 185 -6.61 -19.73 18.45
N ASN A 186 -6.93 -20.02 17.18
CA ASN A 186 -6.00 -20.42 16.12
C ASN A 186 -5.16 -21.66 16.39
N ILE A 187 -5.50 -22.48 17.38
CA ILE A 187 -4.72 -23.68 17.71
C ILE A 187 -4.72 -24.70 16.56
N GLU A 188 -5.73 -24.66 15.70
CA GLU A 188 -5.91 -25.49 14.52
C GLU A 188 -4.84 -25.24 13.44
N LYS A 189 -4.23 -24.04 13.41
CA LYS A 189 -3.08 -23.74 12.54
C LYS A 189 -1.84 -24.53 12.92
N TYR A 190 -1.83 -25.14 14.10
CA TYR A 190 -0.69 -25.87 14.66
C TYR A 190 -1.09 -27.33 14.90
N PRO A 191 -1.29 -28.17 13.87
CA PRO A 191 -1.81 -29.53 14.03
C PRO A 191 -0.93 -30.43 14.92
N GLU A 192 0.36 -30.11 15.03
CA GLU A 192 1.34 -30.83 15.86
C GLU A 192 1.43 -30.30 17.31
N ASN A 193 0.57 -29.35 17.70
CA ASN A 193 0.57 -28.75 19.03
C ASN A 193 0.44 -29.80 20.14
N ILE A 194 0.98 -29.50 21.30
CA ILE A 194 0.78 -30.31 22.51
C ILE A 194 0.25 -29.40 23.61
N VAL A 195 -0.99 -29.61 24.00
CA VAL A 195 -1.62 -28.90 25.12
C VAL A 195 -1.52 -29.76 26.37
N SER A 196 -0.91 -29.21 27.41
CA SER A 196 -0.77 -29.84 28.73
C SER A 196 -1.40 -28.95 29.79
N ILE A 197 -2.12 -29.54 30.75
CA ILE A 197 -2.75 -28.84 31.87
C ILE A 197 -2.31 -29.50 33.17
N TYR A 198 -2.01 -28.65 34.14
CA TYR A 198 -1.46 -29.00 35.44
C TYR A 198 -2.36 -28.49 36.56
N ASN A 199 -2.39 -29.20 37.67
CA ASN A 199 -3.00 -28.71 38.90
C ASN A 199 -2.10 -27.67 39.59
N ARG A 200 -2.56 -27.14 40.73
CA ARG A 200 -1.81 -26.14 41.51
C ARG A 200 -0.50 -26.62 42.14
N TRP A 201 -0.30 -27.93 42.20
CA TRP A 201 0.91 -28.56 42.74
C TRP A 201 1.92 -28.95 41.64
N GLY A 202 1.57 -28.71 40.37
CA GLY A 202 2.43 -29.03 39.22
C GLY A 202 2.22 -30.42 38.62
N ASP A 203 1.23 -31.20 39.10
CA ASP A 203 0.93 -32.50 38.52
C ASP A 203 0.24 -32.34 37.16
N LEU A 204 0.67 -33.15 36.18
CA LEU A 204 0.04 -33.22 34.86
C LEU A 204 -1.31 -33.96 34.96
N ILE A 205 -2.41 -33.26 34.69
CA ILE A 205 -3.77 -33.80 34.78
C ILE A 205 -4.41 -34.05 33.41
N PHE A 206 -3.99 -33.29 32.40
CA PHE A 206 -4.49 -33.45 31.04
C PHE A 206 -3.37 -33.20 30.05
N GLN A 207 -3.31 -34.02 28.99
CA GLN A 207 -2.47 -33.77 27.84
C GLN A 207 -3.08 -34.33 26.57
N THR A 208 -2.98 -33.59 25.48
CA THR A 208 -3.33 -34.08 24.15
C THR A 208 -2.38 -33.54 23.08
N LYS A 209 -2.22 -34.30 22.00
CA LYS A 209 -1.51 -33.89 20.79
C LYS A 209 -2.53 -33.52 19.70
N GLY A 210 -2.33 -32.37 19.08
CA GLY A 210 -3.21 -31.80 18.06
C GLY A 210 -4.54 -31.36 18.64
N TYR A 211 -4.50 -30.55 19.72
CA TYR A 211 -5.69 -29.89 20.24
C TYR A 211 -6.33 -29.07 19.11
N ASN A 212 -7.64 -29.21 18.92
CA ASN A 212 -8.31 -28.64 17.74
C ASN A 212 -9.59 -27.87 18.05
N ASN A 213 -10.02 -27.70 19.30
CA ASN A 213 -11.32 -27.07 19.64
C ASN A 213 -12.57 -27.81 19.12
N GLN A 214 -12.45 -29.04 18.57
CA GLN A 214 -13.61 -29.85 18.18
C GLN A 214 -13.63 -31.20 18.90
N SER A 215 -12.77 -32.12 18.47
CA SER A 215 -12.75 -33.50 18.98
C SER A 215 -11.72 -33.72 20.08
N LYS A 216 -10.68 -32.89 20.12
CA LYS A 216 -9.59 -32.94 21.11
C LYS A 216 -9.61 -31.65 21.91
N VAL A 217 -10.34 -31.69 23.02
CA VAL A 217 -10.60 -30.54 23.88
C VAL A 217 -10.39 -30.86 25.36
N PHE A 218 -10.17 -29.83 26.16
CA PHE A 218 -10.22 -29.89 27.61
C PHE A 218 -11.54 -29.33 28.10
N ASN A 219 -12.36 -30.18 28.70
CA ASN A 219 -13.70 -29.87 29.22
C ASN A 219 -13.77 -30.04 30.74
N GLY A 220 -12.65 -29.81 31.44
CA GLY A 220 -12.60 -29.99 32.89
C GLY A 220 -12.56 -31.44 33.36
N ARG A 221 -12.16 -32.39 32.50
CA ARG A 221 -11.90 -33.79 32.84
C ARG A 221 -10.43 -34.12 32.68
N ALA A 222 -9.88 -34.85 33.66
CA ALA A 222 -8.51 -35.35 33.59
C ALA A 222 -8.42 -36.53 32.61
N ASN A 223 -7.34 -36.59 31.82
CA ASN A 223 -7.01 -37.75 30.98
C ASN A 223 -5.62 -38.35 31.31
N LYS A 224 -4.94 -37.81 32.32
CA LYS A 224 -3.72 -38.36 32.90
C LYS A 224 -3.99 -38.79 34.34
N LEU A 225 -3.47 -39.96 34.70
CA LEU A 225 -3.71 -40.60 35.98
C LEU A 225 -2.61 -40.22 36.97
N ASN A 226 -2.93 -39.29 37.88
CA ASN A 226 -2.30 -39.21 39.20
C ASN A 226 -3.40 -39.46 40.27
N SER A 227 -3.01 -39.65 41.54
CA SER A 227 -3.78 -40.20 42.69
C SER A 227 -5.23 -39.70 42.98
N ILE A 228 -5.82 -38.85 42.15
CA ILE A 228 -7.19 -38.33 42.26
C ILE A 228 -8.14 -38.98 41.21
N GLY A 229 -7.63 -39.86 40.35
CA GLY A 229 -8.44 -40.61 39.39
C GLY A 229 -8.80 -39.81 38.13
N GLY A 230 -9.02 -40.52 37.03
CA GLY A 230 -9.51 -39.95 35.78
C GLY A 230 -10.97 -39.55 35.94
N GLY A 231 -11.21 -38.31 36.33
CA GLY A 231 -12.54 -37.81 36.66
C GLY A 231 -12.72 -36.32 36.39
N GLU A 232 -13.90 -35.83 36.75
CA GLU A 232 -14.22 -34.41 36.70
C GLU A 232 -13.41 -33.63 37.73
N LEU A 233 -12.75 -32.58 37.26
CA LEU A 233 -11.86 -31.75 38.06
C LEU A 233 -12.67 -30.74 38.89
N PRO A 234 -12.33 -30.48 40.15
CA PRO A 234 -13.04 -29.49 40.96
C PRO A 234 -12.87 -28.06 40.42
N SER A 235 -13.77 -27.15 40.83
CA SER A 235 -13.60 -25.71 40.58
C SER A 235 -12.26 -25.23 41.16
N GLY A 236 -11.50 -24.49 40.37
CA GLY A 236 -10.14 -24.10 40.76
C GLY A 236 -9.35 -23.44 39.64
N THR A 237 -8.13 -23.03 39.99
CA THR A 237 -7.16 -22.53 39.02
C THR A 237 -6.21 -23.65 38.61
N TYR A 238 -6.12 -23.85 37.31
CA TYR A 238 -5.23 -24.80 36.65
C TYR A 238 -4.18 -24.04 35.85
N PHE A 239 -3.09 -24.71 35.48
CA PHE A 239 -2.01 -24.11 34.71
C PHE A 239 -1.87 -24.82 33.38
N PHE A 240 -1.62 -24.10 32.30
CA PHE A 240 -1.50 -24.69 30.97
C PHE A 240 -0.13 -24.42 30.35
N LEU A 241 0.27 -25.32 29.46
CA LEU A 241 1.45 -25.19 28.63
C LEU A 241 1.16 -25.75 27.23
N ILE A 242 1.43 -24.93 26.21
CA ILE A 242 1.26 -25.26 24.79
C ILE A 242 2.65 -25.36 24.16
N LYS A 243 3.02 -26.57 23.73
CA LYS A 243 4.29 -26.88 23.04
C LYS A 243 4.07 -27.16 21.56
N ASN A 244 5.17 -27.31 20.82
CA ASN A 244 5.21 -27.58 19.38
C ASN A 244 4.55 -26.47 18.54
N ILE A 245 4.81 -25.23 18.92
CA ILE A 245 4.35 -24.04 18.22
C ILE A 245 5.58 -23.34 17.61
N PRO A 246 5.57 -22.96 16.31
CA PRO A 246 6.66 -22.22 15.66
C PRO A 246 6.97 -20.89 16.37
N LYS A 247 8.17 -20.32 16.14
CA LYS A 247 8.55 -19.03 16.78
C LYS A 247 7.65 -17.87 16.36
N ASN A 248 7.26 -17.79 15.09
CA ASN A 248 6.40 -16.73 14.54
C ASN A 248 4.92 -17.11 14.64
N HIS A 249 4.46 -17.46 15.84
CA HIS A 249 3.07 -17.86 16.07
C HIS A 249 2.17 -16.70 16.47
N GLN A 250 0.85 -16.89 16.33
CA GLN A 250 -0.16 -15.89 16.66
C GLN A 250 -0.96 -16.20 17.92
N LEU A 251 -0.61 -17.27 18.66
CA LEU A 251 -1.25 -17.56 19.95
C LEU A 251 -0.96 -16.43 20.96
N LYS A 252 -2.02 -15.87 21.56
CA LYS A 252 -1.91 -14.81 22.59
C LYS A 252 -1.02 -15.24 23.77
N LYS A 253 -1.12 -16.49 24.21
CA LYS A 253 -0.27 -17.07 25.27
C LYS A 253 -0.01 -18.55 25.01
N ARG A 254 1.22 -19.01 25.29
CA ARG A 254 1.59 -20.43 25.30
C ARG A 254 1.64 -21.05 26.69
N GLN A 255 1.61 -20.23 27.74
CA GLN A 255 1.57 -20.69 29.12
C GLN A 255 0.83 -19.68 29.99
N GLY A 256 0.28 -20.16 31.10
CA GLY A 256 -0.47 -19.32 32.03
C GLY A 256 -1.41 -20.14 32.89
N PHE A 257 -2.46 -19.49 33.38
CA PHE A 257 -3.50 -20.14 34.16
C PHE A 257 -4.83 -20.21 33.39
N LEU A 258 -5.64 -21.19 33.76
CA LEU A 258 -6.98 -21.46 33.26
C LEU A 258 -7.89 -21.63 34.47
N VAL A 259 -8.99 -20.88 34.53
CA VAL A 259 -9.97 -20.99 35.62
C VAL A 259 -11.07 -21.97 35.22
N LEU A 260 -11.34 -22.95 36.07
CA LEU A 260 -12.50 -23.83 35.93
C LEU A 260 -13.50 -23.46 37.03
N LYS A 261 -14.74 -23.16 36.64
CA LYS A 261 -15.84 -22.91 37.56
C LYS A 261 -17.07 -23.70 37.13
N ARG A 262 -17.72 -24.39 38.07
CA ARG A 262 -19.06 -24.97 37.87
C ARG A 262 -20.05 -24.30 38.80
#